data_AF-A0A662G5C8-F1
#
_entry.id   AF-A0A662G5C8-F1
#
_cell.length_a   1.000
_cell.length_b   1.000
_cell.length_c   1.000
_cell.angle_alpha   90.00
_cell.angle_beta   90.00
_cell.angle_gamma   90.00
#
_symmetry.space_group_name_H-M   'P 1'
#
loop_
_entity.id
_entity.type
_entity.pdbx_description
1 polymer ?
#
loop_
_entity_poly.entity_id
_entity_poly.type
_entity_poly.pdbx_seq_one_letter_code
_entity_poly.pdbx_strand_id
1 'polypeptide(L)'
;MVTIIFEEKKNSLDSSLAIELAKKLREVLGDKLIALNTTNGFDGSNVRIIVKNKTFEDNRKIMQVIGEIEEKFDIHGKILPEILGEESVEYLSEESK
;
A
#
# COMPACT_ATOMS: atom_id res chain seq x y z
N MET A 1 -13.44 -8.12 -1.17
CA MET A 1 -12.30 -8.88 -1.71
C MET A 1 -11.18 -7.88 -1.88
N VAL A 2 -10.01 -8.09 -1.26
CA VAL A 2 -8.85 -7.22 -1.43
C VAL A 2 -7.96 -7.85 -2.48
N THR A 3 -7.58 -7.08 -3.48
CA THR A 3 -6.63 -7.53 -4.49
C THR A 3 -5.24 -7.10 -4.05
N ILE A 4 -4.35 -8.07 -3.83
CA ILE A 4 -2.93 -7.79 -3.55
C ILE A 4 -2.18 -8.19 -4.81
N ILE A 5 -1.54 -7.24 -5.48
CA ILE A 5 -0.76 -7.48 -6.70
C ILE A 5 0.69 -7.15 -6.40
N PHE A 6 1.57 -8.11 -6.63
CA PHE A 6 3.02 -7.92 -6.50
C PHE A 6 3.60 -7.82 -7.90
N GLU A 7 4.24 -6.70 -8.24
CA GLU A 7 5.07 -6.65 -9.45
C GLU A 7 6.39 -7.42 -9.21
N GLU A 8 6.67 -8.43 -10.04
CA GLU A 8 7.87 -9.28 -9.92
C GLU A 8 9.20 -8.56 -10.26
N LYS A 9 9.15 -7.36 -10.87
CA LYS A 9 10.38 -6.68 -11.32
C LYS A 9 10.97 -5.79 -10.25
N LYS A 10 12.03 -6.29 -9.59
CA LYS A 10 13.00 -5.48 -8.81
C LYS A 10 12.34 -4.52 -7.79
N ASN A 11 11.36 -4.99 -7.04
CA ASN A 11 10.77 -4.16 -5.98
C ASN A 11 11.75 -3.99 -4.81
N SER A 12 11.86 -2.75 -4.31
CA SER A 12 12.71 -2.37 -3.17
C SER A 12 12.13 -2.82 -1.82
N LEU A 13 10.84 -3.16 -1.79
CA LEU A 13 10.12 -3.62 -0.62
C LEU A 13 10.01 -5.15 -0.62
N ASP A 14 10.47 -5.79 0.45
CA ASP A 14 10.39 -7.24 0.64
C ASP A 14 8.92 -7.72 0.58
N SER A 15 8.65 -8.80 -0.14
CA SER A 15 7.29 -9.35 -0.28
C SER A 15 6.65 -9.72 1.05
N SER A 16 7.43 -10.16 2.04
CA SER A 16 6.95 -10.47 3.39
C SER A 16 6.48 -9.21 4.14
N LEU A 17 7.18 -8.09 3.94
CA LEU A 17 6.83 -6.79 4.52
C LEU A 17 5.55 -6.23 3.90
N ALA A 18 5.42 -6.34 2.58
CA ALA A 18 4.21 -5.94 1.87
C ALA A 18 2.98 -6.77 2.31
N ILE A 19 3.14 -8.07 2.54
CA ILE A 19 2.08 -8.93 3.09
C ILE A 19 1.67 -8.49 4.50
N GLU A 20 2.63 -8.23 5.38
CA GLU A 20 2.35 -7.79 6.75
C GLU A 20 1.64 -6.42 6.76
N LEU A 21 2.10 -5.49 5.92
CA LEU A 21 1.45 -4.19 5.73
C LEU A 21 0.01 -4.35 5.25
N ALA A 22 -0.22 -5.20 4.24
CA ALA A 22 -1.57 -5.47 3.72
C ALA A 22 -2.49 -6.06 4.80
N LYS A 23 -1.99 -6.97 5.64
CA LYS A 23 -2.77 -7.53 6.76
C LYS A 23 -3.18 -6.46 7.76
N LYS A 24 -2.23 -5.66 8.28
CA LYS A 24 -2.54 -4.59 9.23
C LYS A 24 -3.48 -3.54 8.64
N LEU A 25 -3.24 -3.12 7.39
CA LEU A 25 -4.13 -2.17 6.72
C LEU A 25 -5.54 -2.74 6.54
N ARG A 26 -5.67 -4.04 6.26
CA ARG A 26 -6.98 -4.70 6.18
C ARG A 26 -7.69 -4.74 7.54
N GLU A 27 -6.97 -4.94 8.64
CA GLU A 27 -7.54 -4.89 9.99
C GLU A 27 -8.06 -3.49 10.34
N VAL A 28 -7.31 -2.44 9.98
CA VAL A 28 -7.64 -1.06 10.33
C VAL A 28 -8.68 -0.42 9.40
N LEU A 29 -8.57 -0.67 8.09
CA LEU A 29 -9.45 -0.06 7.08
C LEU A 29 -10.62 -0.96 6.69
N GLY A 30 -10.58 -2.25 7.02
CA GLY A 30 -11.63 -3.21 6.67
C GLY A 30 -11.92 -3.22 5.18
N ASP A 31 -13.20 -3.12 4.83
CA ASP A 31 -13.69 -3.10 3.45
C ASP A 31 -13.39 -1.82 2.67
N LYS A 32 -12.79 -0.81 3.31
CA LYS A 32 -12.29 0.35 2.58
C LYS A 32 -10.99 0.06 1.83
N LEU A 33 -10.16 -0.88 2.29
CA LEU A 33 -8.96 -1.26 1.55
C LEU A 33 -9.37 -2.05 0.30
N ILE A 34 -9.11 -1.47 -0.88
CA ILE A 34 -9.41 -2.11 -2.16
C ILE A 34 -8.20 -2.91 -2.65
N ALA A 35 -7.04 -2.27 -2.68
CA ALA A 35 -5.82 -2.89 -3.17
C ALA A 35 -4.57 -2.35 -2.49
N LEU A 36 -3.53 -3.19 -2.45
CA LEU A 36 -2.18 -2.83 -2.07
C LEU A 36 -1.21 -3.48 -3.05
N ASN A 37 -0.38 -2.66 -3.68
CA ASN A 37 0.62 -3.12 -4.65
C ASN A 37 1.99 -2.55 -4.32
N THR A 38 3.03 -3.35 -4.52
CA THR A 38 4.40 -2.82 -4.58
C THR A 38 4.62 -2.16 -5.94
N THR A 39 5.23 -0.99 -5.94
CA THR A 39 5.46 -0.21 -7.16
C THR A 39 6.85 0.44 -7.10
N ASN A 40 7.28 1.05 -8.20
CA ASN A 40 8.44 1.93 -8.22
C ASN A 40 8.01 3.28 -8.83
N GLY A 41 7.26 4.03 -8.03
CA GLY A 41 6.71 5.32 -8.40
C GLY A 41 7.80 6.32 -8.76
N PHE A 42 7.52 7.17 -9.76
CA PHE A 42 8.46 8.20 -10.21
C PHE A 42 8.81 9.23 -9.12
N ASP A 43 7.92 9.39 -8.15
CA ASP A 43 8.06 10.21 -6.95
C ASP A 43 8.88 9.52 -5.83
N GLY A 44 9.31 8.28 -6.04
CA GLY A 44 10.00 7.45 -5.06
C GLY A 44 9.08 6.56 -4.23
N SER A 45 7.76 6.61 -4.45
CA SER A 45 6.81 5.72 -3.77
C SER A 45 7.10 4.26 -4.10
N ASN A 46 7.07 3.38 -3.10
CA ASN A 46 7.33 1.95 -3.28
C ASN A 46 6.15 1.04 -2.93
N VAL A 47 5.06 1.63 -2.44
CA VAL A 47 3.79 0.94 -2.23
C VAL A 47 2.64 1.85 -2.65
N ARG A 48 1.69 1.31 -3.42
CA ARG A 48 0.44 1.97 -3.78
C ARG A 48 -0.70 1.36 -2.99
N ILE A 49 -1.50 2.21 -2.33
CA ILE A 49 -2.62 1.80 -1.49
C ILE A 49 -3.89 2.47 -2.03
N ILE A 50 -4.87 1.67 -2.44
CA ILE A 50 -6.14 2.17 -2.99
C ILE A 50 -7.25 1.98 -1.96
N VAL A 51 -7.94 3.09 -1.66
CA VAL A 51 -8.92 3.17 -0.57
C VAL A 51 -10.26 3.67 -1.07
N LYS A 52 -11.32 2.94 -0.74
CA LYS A 52 -12.71 3.30 -1.03
C LYS A 52 -13.17 4.50 -0.21
N ASN A 53 -13.86 5.46 -0.83
CA ASN A 53 -14.36 6.67 -0.15
C ASN A 53 -13.28 7.32 0.75
N LYS A 54 -12.07 7.51 0.20
CA LYS A 54 -10.88 7.94 0.93
C LYS A 54 -11.13 9.23 1.70
N THR A 55 -10.88 9.21 3.01
CA THR A 55 -10.94 10.39 3.87
C THR A 55 -9.57 10.76 4.42
N PHE A 56 -9.47 11.97 4.99
CA PHE A 56 -8.25 12.39 5.69
C PHE A 56 -7.92 11.51 6.91
N GLU A 57 -8.94 10.95 7.57
CA GLU A 57 -8.73 10.02 8.69
C GLU A 57 -8.11 8.70 8.22
N ASP A 58 -8.52 8.20 7.04
CA ASP A 58 -7.95 6.99 6.45
C ASP A 58 -6.46 7.19 6.14
N ASN A 59 -6.08 8.37 5.61
CA ASN A 59 -4.66 8.71 5.40
C ASN A 59 -3.86 8.65 6.72
N ARG A 60 -4.39 9.22 7.81
CA ARG A 60 -3.69 9.18 9.11
C ARG A 60 -3.51 7.74 9.61
N LYS A 61 -4.56 6.92 9.50
CA LYS A 61 -4.52 5.51 9.89
C LYS A 61 -3.47 4.73 9.09
N ILE A 62 -3.40 4.96 7.78
CA ILE A 62 -2.40 4.34 6.90
C ILE A 62 -0.99 4.73 7.33
N MET A 63 -0.73 6.03 7.53
CA MET A 63 0.59 6.51 7.96
C MET A 63 0.98 5.94 9.33
N GLN A 64 0.04 5.81 10.26
CA GLN A 64 0.30 5.19 11.56
C GLN A 64 0.67 3.70 11.41
N VAL A 65 -0.10 2.94 10.64
CA VAL A 65 0.20 1.52 10.38
C VAL A 65 1.58 1.35 9.74
N ILE A 66 1.92 2.21 8.79
CA ILE A 66 3.24 2.20 8.16
C ILE A 66 4.33 2.44 9.21
N GLY A 67 4.20 3.48 10.03
CA GLY A 67 5.17 3.77 11.10
C GLY A 67 5.36 2.60 12.07
N GLU A 68 4.27 1.94 12.50
CA GLU A 68 4.34 0.76 13.36
C GLU A 68 5.05 -0.43 12.71
N ILE A 69 4.87 -0.62 11.39
CA ILE A 69 5.59 -1.64 10.64
C ILE A 69 7.07 -1.27 10.54
N GLU A 70 7.38 -0.02 10.20
CA GLU A 70 8.76 0.41 10.09
C GLU A 70 9.54 0.27 11.40
N GLU A 71 8.91 0.59 12.52
CA GLU A 71 9.46 0.39 13.86
C GLU A 71 9.65 -1.10 14.17
N LYS A 72 8.65 -1.94 13.87
CA LYS A 72 8.70 -3.39 14.12
C LYS A 72 9.87 -4.08 13.39
N PHE A 73 10.25 -3.58 12.21
CA PHE A 73 11.28 -4.19 11.38
C PHE A 73 12.59 -3.39 11.31
N ASP A 74 12.73 -2.30 12.08
CA ASP A 74 13.91 -1.40 12.09
C ASP A 74 14.26 -0.85 10.68
N ILE A 75 13.24 -0.43 9.93
CA ILE A 75 13.34 0.06 8.55
C ILE A 75 12.77 1.47 8.40
N HIS A 76 13.02 2.32 9.39
CA HIS A 76 12.49 3.68 9.45
C HIS A 76 12.65 4.47 8.14
N GLY A 77 11.54 5.05 7.65
CA GLY A 77 11.49 5.87 6.43
C GLY A 77 11.74 5.11 5.13
N LYS A 78 11.55 3.78 5.10
CA LYS A 78 11.73 2.95 3.92
C LYS A 78 10.44 2.67 3.18
N ILE A 79 9.28 2.76 3.82
CA ILE A 79 7.98 2.56 3.19
C ILE A 79 7.46 3.93 2.76
N LEU A 80 7.39 4.14 1.45
CA LEU A 80 6.96 5.39 0.83
C LEU A 80 5.62 5.14 0.12
N PRO A 81 4.49 5.53 0.75
CA PRO A 81 3.17 5.21 0.23
C PRO A 81 2.65 6.23 -0.77
N GLU A 82 2.09 5.73 -1.86
CA GLU A 82 1.18 6.44 -2.73
C GLU A 82 -0.27 6.05 -2.36
N ILE A 83 -1.02 6.97 -1.74
CA ILE A 83 -2.39 6.69 -1.25
C ILE A 83 -3.43 7.30 -2.19
N LEU A 84 -4.15 6.45 -2.92
CA LEU A 84 -5.09 6.82 -3.96
C LEU A 84 -6.55 6.48 -3.60
N GLY A 85 -7.49 7.15 -4.26
CA GLY A 85 -8.92 6.86 -4.15
C GLY A 85 -9.37 5.73 -5.09
N GLU A 86 -10.61 5.27 -4.96
CA GLU A 86 -11.15 4.13 -5.73
C GLU A 86 -11.22 4.38 -7.24
N GLU A 87 -11.25 5.64 -7.68
CA GLU A 87 -11.13 6.02 -9.08
C GLU A 87 -9.83 5.52 -9.73
N SER A 88 -8.82 5.21 -8.92
CA SER A 88 -7.51 4.76 -9.39
C SER A 88 -7.41 3.24 -9.60
N VAL A 89 -8.50 2.49 -9.40
CA VAL A 89 -8.52 1.04 -9.60
C VAL A 89 -8.25 0.67 -11.07
N GLU A 90 -8.68 1.50 -12.02
CA GLU A 90 -8.51 1.23 -13.46
C GLU A 90 -7.03 1.12 -13.87
N TYR A 91 -6.14 1.88 -13.21
CA TYR A 91 -4.69 1.84 -13.45
C TYR A 91 -4.04 0.51 -13.06
N LEU A 92 -4.67 -0.29 -12.21
CA LEU A 92 -4.15 -1.63 -11.87
C LEU A 92 -4.20 -2.61 -13.05
N SER A 93 -5.07 -2.36 -14.02
CA SER A 93 -5.29 -3.25 -15.16
C SER A 93 -4.35 -3.00 -16.34
N GLU A 94 -3.77 -1.80 -16.44
CA GLU A 94 -2.90 -1.41 -17.55
C GLU A 94 -1.43 -1.76 -17.29
N GLU A 95 -0.96 -1.74 -16.05
CA GLU A 95 0.42 -2.10 -15.68
C GLU A 95 0.67 -3.63 -15.68
N SER A 96 -0.38 -4.44 -15.83
CA SER A 96 -0.29 -5.92 -15.85
C SER A 96 -0.21 -6.55 -17.26
N LYS A 97 -0.07 -5.75 -18.33
CA LYS A 97 0.08 -6.21 -19.73
C LYS A 97 1.50 -6.01 -20.24
#